data_AF-A0A9E2XLC4-F1
#
_entry.id   AF-A0A9E2XLC4-F1
#
_cell.length_a   1.000
_cell.length_b   1.000
_cell.length_c   1.000
_cell.angle_alpha   90.00
_cell.angle_beta   90.00
_cell.angle_gamma   90.00
#
_symmetry.space_group_name_H-M   'P 1'
#
loop_
_entity.id
_entity.type
_entity.pdbx_description
1 polymer ?
#
loop_
_entity_poly.entity_id
_entity_poly.type
_entity_poly.pdbx_seq_one_letter_code
_entity_poly.pdbx_strand_id
1 'polypeptide(L)'
;LTRLGYRPSKIAFLAWNAWHDVDRGAWPANLPAGTRRAYTLAEIRQWLGLFLRRFFGNQFKRSALPNGPKISSGGSLSPRGDWRAPSDGSPDVWLKELESVPET
;
A
#
# COMPACT_ATOMS: atom_id res chain seq x y z
N LEU A 1 2.28 1.19 -5.00
CA LEU A 1 2.18 0.01 -5.88
C LEU A 1 1.35 0.30 -7.14
N THR A 2 0.06 0.64 -7.02
CA THR A 2 -0.86 0.70 -8.17
C THR A 2 -0.60 1.80 -9.19
N ARG A 3 -0.23 3.02 -8.77
CA ARG A 3 0.03 4.12 -9.72
C ARG A 3 1.43 4.08 -10.35
N LEU A 4 2.45 3.71 -9.57
CA LEU A 4 3.86 3.89 -9.94
C LEU A 4 4.67 2.59 -9.94
N GLY A 5 4.08 1.44 -9.60
CA GLY A 5 4.78 0.16 -9.59
C GLY A 5 5.96 0.07 -8.62
N TYR A 6 6.07 0.97 -7.63
CA TYR A 6 7.22 0.98 -6.73
C TYR A 6 7.42 -0.35 -5.99
N ARG A 7 8.70 -0.75 -5.94
CA ARG A 7 9.19 -1.85 -5.12
C ARG A 7 8.92 -1.60 -3.61
N PRO A 8 8.62 -2.64 -2.82
CA PRO A 8 8.33 -2.52 -1.39
C PRO A 8 9.32 -1.68 -0.58
N SER A 9 10.63 -1.83 -0.78
CA SER A 9 11.66 -1.01 -0.11
C SER A 9 11.47 0.49 -0.34
N LYS A 10 11.12 0.90 -1.57
CA LYS A 10 10.82 2.30 -1.90
C LYS A 10 9.55 2.77 -1.22
N ILE A 11 8.53 1.91 -1.13
CA ILE A 11 7.28 2.23 -0.42
C ILE A 11 7.57 2.41 1.08
N ALA A 12 8.33 1.49 1.69
CA ALA A 12 8.72 1.58 3.09
C ALA A 12 9.53 2.84 3.38
N PHE A 13 10.52 3.18 2.54
CA PHE A 13 11.29 4.41 2.66
C PHE A 13 10.41 5.66 2.62
N LEU A 14 9.50 5.75 1.65
CA LEU A 14 8.58 6.90 1.53
C LEU A 14 7.62 6.98 2.71
N ALA A 15 7.05 5.85 3.13
CA ALA A 15 6.15 5.78 4.27
C ALA A 15 6.86 6.17 5.56
N TRP A 16 8.08 5.68 5.80
CA TRP A 16 8.85 6.04 6.98
C TRP A 16 9.11 7.55 7.01
N ASN A 17 9.60 8.14 5.92
CA ASN A 17 9.82 9.59 5.87
C ASN A 17 8.55 10.42 6.13
N ALA A 18 7.38 9.91 5.74
CA ALA A 18 6.10 10.59 5.94
C ALA A 18 5.49 10.39 7.34
N TRP A 19 5.80 9.28 8.03
CA TRP A 19 5.06 8.84 9.21
C TRP A 19 5.90 8.58 10.46
N HIS A 20 7.24 8.58 10.40
CA HIS A 20 8.07 8.27 11.58
C HIS A 20 8.04 9.35 12.68
N ASP A 21 7.67 10.58 12.32
CA ASP A 21 7.68 11.72 13.23
C ASP A 21 6.37 12.52 13.07
N VAL A 22 5.64 12.67 14.17
CA VAL A 22 4.32 13.31 14.20
C VAL A 22 4.39 14.83 13.97
N ASP A 23 5.54 15.44 14.29
CA ASP A 23 5.74 16.89 14.24
C ASP A 23 6.34 17.34 12.89
N ARG A 24 6.64 16.41 11.99
CA ARG A 24 7.18 16.71 10.65
C ARG A 24 6.11 16.64 9.57
N GLY A 25 6.18 17.59 8.63
CA GLY A 25 5.27 17.66 7.49
C GLY A 25 3.94 18.34 7.83
N ALA A 26 2.94 18.14 6.98
CA ALA A 26 1.63 18.76 7.11
C ALA A 26 0.54 17.71 7.33
N TRP A 27 -0.35 17.99 8.29
CA TRP A 27 -1.55 17.20 8.52
C TRP A 27 -2.75 17.83 7.80
N PRO A 28 -3.76 17.03 7.38
CA PRO A 28 -5.00 17.57 6.84
C PRO A 28 -5.69 18.54 7.82
N ALA A 29 -6.24 19.63 7.30
CA ALA A 29 -6.80 20.71 8.11
C ALA A 29 -7.96 20.26 9.02
N ASN A 30 -8.71 19.24 8.60
CA ASN A 30 -9.90 18.73 9.29
C ASN A 30 -9.62 17.48 10.17
N LEU A 31 -8.36 17.26 10.57
CA LEU A 31 -8.00 16.11 11.40
C LEU A 31 -8.22 16.43 12.91
N PRO A 32 -9.02 15.64 13.66
CA PRO A 32 -9.25 15.88 15.08
C PRO A 32 -7.97 15.86 15.92
N ALA A 33 -7.89 16.76 16.91
CA ALA A 33 -6.77 16.80 17.85
C ALA A 33 -6.61 15.43 18.56
N GLY A 34 -5.37 14.93 18.64
CA GLY A 34 -5.04 13.63 19.26
C GLY A 34 -5.11 12.40 18.36
N THR A 35 -5.53 12.54 17.09
CA THR A 35 -5.56 11.42 16.13
C THR A 35 -4.29 11.26 15.30
N ARG A 36 -3.33 12.20 15.44
CA ARG A 36 -2.02 12.14 14.78
C ARG A 36 -1.21 10.99 15.36
N ARG A 37 -0.59 10.19 14.50
CA ARG A 37 0.20 9.00 14.86
C ARG A 37 1.52 9.02 14.14
N ALA A 38 2.55 8.55 14.83
CA ALA A 38 3.82 8.17 14.22
C ALA A 38 3.92 6.63 14.17
N TYR A 39 4.64 6.11 13.18
CA TYR A 39 4.86 4.67 13.02
C TYR A 39 6.35 4.37 12.88
N THR A 40 6.80 3.35 13.59
CA THR A 40 8.16 2.80 13.48
C THR A 40 8.36 2.11 12.12
N LEU A 41 9.63 1.94 11.72
CA LEU A 41 9.94 1.19 10.50
C LEU A 41 9.43 -0.26 10.56
N ALA A 42 9.54 -0.89 11.74
CA ALA A 42 9.03 -2.24 12.00
C ALA A 42 7.52 -2.36 11.74
N GLU A 43 6.72 -1.43 12.26
CA GLU A 43 5.27 -1.41 12.04
C GLU A 43 4.92 -1.20 10.56
N ILE A 44 5.61 -0.27 9.89
CA ILE A 44 5.42 -0.02 8.46
C ILE A 44 5.73 -1.28 7.66
N ARG A 45 6.85 -1.96 7.94
CA ARG A 45 7.24 -3.21 7.29
C ARG A 45 6.22 -4.31 7.52
N GLN A 46 5.74 -4.48 8.75
CA GLN A 46 4.71 -5.47 9.09
C GLN A 46 3.43 -5.26 8.26
N TRP A 47 2.90 -4.04 8.27
CA TRP A 47 1.66 -3.72 7.55
C TRP A 47 1.83 -3.77 6.04
N LEU A 48 3.01 -3.39 5.52
CA LEU A 48 3.34 -3.54 4.11
C LEU A 48 3.38 -5.02 3.71
N GLY A 49 3.95 -5.89 4.54
CA GLY A 49 3.93 -7.34 4.32
C GLY A 49 2.51 -7.91 4.28
N LEU A 50 1.64 -7.49 5.21
CA LEU A 50 0.23 -7.88 5.19
C LEU A 50 -0.49 -7.37 3.94
N PHE A 51 -0.23 -6.11 3.55
CA PHE A 51 -0.77 -5.51 2.34
C PHE A 51 -0.38 -6.33 1.12
N LEU A 52 0.89 -6.68 0.93
CA LEU A 52 1.35 -7.46 -0.23
C LEU A 52 0.65 -8.82 -0.31
N ARG A 53 0.62 -9.58 0.80
CA ARG A 53 -0.07 -10.88 0.86
C ARG A 53 -1.54 -10.75 0.44
N ARG A 54 -2.27 -9.79 1.02
CA ARG A 54 -3.70 -9.62 0.75
C ARG A 54 -3.98 -9.02 -0.61
N PHE A 55 -3.15 -8.10 -1.06
CA PHE A 55 -3.39 -7.35 -2.28
C PHE A 55 -3.28 -8.25 -3.51
N PHE A 56 -2.28 -9.13 -3.56
CA PHE A 56 -2.15 -10.13 -4.62
C PHE A 56 -3.05 -11.35 -4.37
N GLY A 57 -3.06 -11.91 -3.16
CA GLY A 57 -3.83 -13.14 -2.88
C GLY A 57 -5.35 -13.00 -2.93
N ASN A 58 -5.91 -11.79 -2.85
CA ASN A 58 -7.35 -11.56 -3.01
C ASN A 58 -7.75 -11.08 -4.41
N GLN A 59 -6.88 -11.21 -5.42
CA GLN A 59 -7.18 -10.73 -6.77
C GLN A 59 -8.44 -11.39 -7.36
N PHE A 60 -8.72 -12.66 -7.04
CA PHE A 60 -9.94 -13.35 -7.47
C PHE A 60 -11.24 -12.65 -7.07
N LYS A 61 -11.27 -11.95 -5.93
CA LYS A 61 -12.46 -11.19 -5.49
C LYS A 61 -12.71 -9.98 -6.38
N ARG A 62 -11.67 -9.52 -7.09
CA ARG A 62 -11.74 -8.35 -7.97
C ARG A 62 -12.12 -8.70 -9.40
N SER A 63 -11.93 -9.95 -9.84
CA SER A 63 -12.16 -10.36 -11.23
C SER A 63 -13.62 -10.24 -11.67
N ALA A 64 -14.57 -10.27 -10.73
CA ALA A 64 -16.00 -10.15 -10.97
C ALA A 64 -16.63 -8.91 -10.29
N LEU A 65 -15.88 -7.81 -10.16
CA LEU A 65 -16.41 -6.58 -9.54
C LEU A 65 -17.59 -5.97 -10.32
N PRO A 66 -18.67 -5.55 -9.64
CA PRO A 66 -19.77 -4.79 -10.25
C PRO A 66 -19.30 -3.51 -10.93
N ASN A 67 -20.18 -2.92 -11.74
CA ASN A 67 -19.93 -1.63 -12.38
C ASN A 67 -19.81 -0.51 -11.35
N GLY A 68 -18.91 0.45 -11.61
CA GLY A 68 -18.76 1.65 -10.79
C GLY A 68 -17.76 2.63 -11.42
N PRO A 69 -17.94 3.95 -11.20
CA PRO A 69 -17.05 4.95 -11.76
C PRO A 69 -15.70 5.01 -11.03
N LYS A 70 -14.63 5.28 -11.78
CA LYS A 70 -13.33 5.64 -11.21
C LYS A 70 -13.38 7.07 -10.67
N ILE A 71 -12.91 7.27 -9.43
CA ILE A 71 -12.93 8.58 -8.76
C ILE A 71 -11.54 9.22 -8.65
N SER A 72 -10.50 8.40 -8.39
CA SER A 72 -9.16 8.93 -8.10
C SER A 72 -8.22 8.84 -9.32
N SER A 73 -7.37 9.85 -9.50
CA SER A 73 -6.25 9.83 -10.44
C SER A 73 -5.22 8.75 -10.08
N GLY A 74 -5.22 8.27 -8.83
CA GLY A 74 -4.44 7.15 -8.33
C GLY A 74 -4.74 5.81 -9.01
N GLY A 75 -5.85 5.71 -9.75
CA GLY A 75 -6.33 4.47 -10.35
C GLY A 75 -7.53 3.89 -9.61
N SER A 76 -8.09 2.84 -10.18
CA SER A 76 -9.14 1.99 -9.63
C SER A 76 -8.69 0.53 -9.60
N LEU A 77 -9.41 -0.33 -8.90
CA LEU A 77 -9.12 -1.76 -8.84
C LEU A 77 -10.03 -2.61 -9.75
N SER A 78 -10.67 -1.97 -10.73
CA SER A 78 -11.51 -2.67 -11.69
C SER A 78 -10.65 -3.55 -12.60
N PRO A 79 -11.00 -4.84 -12.79
CA PRO A 79 -10.31 -5.74 -13.72
C PRO A 79 -10.51 -5.30 -15.18
N ARG A 80 -11.48 -4.42 -15.43
CA ARG A 80 -11.79 -3.86 -16.75
C ARG A 80 -11.03 -2.55 -17.02
N GLY A 81 -10.47 -1.94 -15.98
CA GLY A 81 -9.78 -0.66 -16.03
C GLY A 81 -8.31 -0.78 -15.69
N ASP A 82 -7.91 -0.09 -14.62
CA ASP A 82 -6.49 0.17 -14.29
C ASP A 82 -5.74 -1.04 -13.72
N TRP A 83 -6.43 -2.04 -13.15
CA TRP A 83 -5.78 -3.15 -12.44
C TRP A 83 -6.13 -4.51 -13.05
N ARG A 84 -5.28 -4.98 -13.97
CA ARG A 84 -5.37 -6.29 -14.63
C ARG A 84 -4.28 -7.19 -14.09
N ALA A 85 -4.65 -8.17 -13.28
CA ALA A 85 -3.73 -9.12 -12.66
C ALA A 85 -4.37 -10.52 -12.58
N PRO A 86 -3.55 -11.59 -12.64
CA PRO A 86 -4.03 -12.97 -12.52
C PRO A 86 -4.63 -13.23 -11.13
N SER A 87 -5.74 -13.98 -11.07
CA SER A 87 -6.44 -14.31 -9.82
C SER A 87 -5.63 -15.26 -8.92
N ASP A 88 -4.71 -16.00 -9.52
CA ASP A 88 -3.78 -16.98 -8.96
C ASP A 88 -2.34 -16.44 -8.83
N GLY A 89 -2.15 -15.13 -8.96
CA GLY A 89 -0.83 -14.50 -8.81
C GLY A 89 -0.29 -14.60 -7.38
N SER A 90 1.00 -14.94 -7.25
CA SER A 90 1.69 -15.03 -5.95
C SER A 90 2.34 -13.69 -5.52
N PRO A 91 2.29 -13.31 -4.23
CA PRO A 91 3.01 -12.16 -3.68
C PRO A 91 4.52 -12.39 -3.46
N ASP A 92 5.04 -13.59 -3.68
CA ASP A 92 6.37 -14.02 -3.17
C ASP A 92 7.53 -13.13 -3.59
N VAL A 93 7.57 -12.68 -4.84
CA VAL A 93 8.65 -11.79 -5.32
C VAL A 93 8.66 -10.45 -4.56
N TRP A 94 7.49 -9.94 -4.18
CA TRP A 94 7.37 -8.70 -3.41
C TRP A 94 7.68 -8.92 -1.94
N LEU A 95 7.32 -10.08 -1.39
CA LEU A 95 7.69 -10.43 -0.01
C LEU A 95 9.20 -10.61 0.13
N LYS A 96 9.84 -11.24 -0.85
CA LYS A 96 11.29 -11.36 -0.92
C LYS A 96 11.98 -10.00 -1.04
N GLU A 97 11.42 -9.08 -1.81
CA GLU A 97 11.98 -7.72 -1.89
C GLU A 97 11.83 -6.96 -0.56
N LEU A 98 10.72 -7.18 0.16
CA LEU A 98 10.48 -6.58 1.48
C LEU A 98 11.52 -7.01 2.52
N GLU A 99 12.13 -8.19 2.39
CA GLU A 99 13.21 -8.65 3.28
C GLU A 99 14.45 -7.74 3.24
N SER A 100 14.62 -6.94 2.18
CA SER A 100 15.67 -5.91 2.13
C SER A 100 15.43 -4.71 3.04
N VAL A 101 14.22 -4.56 3.59
CA VAL A 101 13.87 -3.49 4.53
C VAL A 101 14.29 -3.88 5.94
N PRO A 102 15.07 -3.04 6.65
CA PRO A 102 15.50 -3.32 8.02
C PRO A 102 14.33 -3.64 8.96
N GLU A 103 14.57 -4.52 9.94
CA GLU A 103 13.59 -4.84 11.00
C GLU A 103 13.44 -3.69 11.99
N THR A 104 14.52 -2.91 12.16
CA THR A 104 14.66 -1.80 13.12
C THR A 104 15.39 -0.64 12.48
#